data_AF-A0A2R6LF57-F1
#
_entry.id   AF-A0A2R6LF57-F1
#
_cell.length_a   1.000
_cell.length_b   1.000
_cell.length_c   1.000
_cell.angle_alpha   90.00
_cell.angle_beta   90.00
_cell.angle_gamma   90.00
#
_symmetry.space_group_name_H-M   'P 1'
#
loop_
_entity.id
_entity.type
_entity.pdbx_description
1 polymer ?
#
loop_
_entity_poly.entity_id
_entity_poly.type
_entity_poly.pdbx_seq_one_letter_code
_entity_poly.pdbx_strand_id
1 'polypeptide(L)'
;MSDAETTRESEPGTAGDGGDDESGSERRRTVNGDDDDLRALRTVADYQFGRGAGGALFPSGATFELRTSASGRPRQVYHGGERLVSYGTDGLVTLGVAGGRRLVADDDASAPRVVVGAESDPYVREGCNAFAKFVREVADGVRPGAEAVVVADDAVVGVGRAMLRPAAMRAFETGVAVGVRHGAGDAEAEAEAETEA
;
A
#
# COMPACT_ATOMS: atom_id res chain seq x y z
N MET A 1 39.51 31.36 33.58
CA MET A 1 39.55 30.99 32.15
C MET A 1 39.53 29.47 32.09
N SER A 2 38.55 28.75 31.59
CA SER A 2 37.18 28.99 31.19
C SER A 2 36.56 27.59 31.23
N ASP A 3 35.41 27.41 31.87
CA ASP A 3 34.56 26.25 31.69
C ASP A 3 34.14 26.15 30.22
N ALA A 4 34.17 24.94 29.67
CA ALA A 4 33.66 24.65 28.32
C ALA A 4 32.52 23.65 28.47
N GLU A 5 31.31 24.19 28.62
CA GLU A 5 30.05 23.48 28.39
C GLU A 5 30.01 23.01 26.93
N THR A 6 29.84 21.70 26.72
CA THR A 6 29.49 21.15 25.41
C THR A 6 27.98 21.06 25.31
N THR A 7 27.41 22.01 24.57
CA THR A 7 26.02 22.04 24.14
C THR A 7 25.75 20.86 23.21
N ARG A 8 24.72 20.06 23.53
CA ARG A 8 24.15 19.07 22.61
C ARG A 8 23.26 19.82 21.63
N GLU A 9 23.64 19.84 20.35
CA GLU A 9 22.78 20.31 19.27
C GLU A 9 21.71 19.24 18.97
N SER A 10 20.47 19.71 18.93
CA SER A 10 19.25 18.93 18.69
C SER A 10 19.08 18.67 17.20
N GLU A 11 18.69 17.44 16.84
CA GLU A 11 18.38 17.07 15.46
C GLU A 11 17.04 17.73 15.00
N PRO A 12 16.93 18.13 13.72
CA PRO A 12 15.74 18.78 13.20
C PRO A 12 14.61 17.77 12.98
N GLY A 13 13.41 18.20 13.38
CA GLY A 13 12.20 17.40 13.42
C GLY A 13 11.76 16.80 12.09
N THR A 14 11.17 15.60 12.22
CA THR A 14 10.37 14.92 11.22
C THR A 14 9.33 15.87 10.63
N ALA A 15 9.45 16.16 9.35
CA ALA A 15 8.41 16.84 8.58
C ALA A 15 7.15 15.94 8.60
N GLY A 16 6.09 16.44 9.20
CA GLY A 16 4.77 15.83 9.14
C GLY A 16 4.23 15.85 7.72
N ASP A 17 3.49 14.80 7.37
CA ASP A 17 2.55 14.85 6.27
C ASP A 17 1.14 15.03 6.85
N GLY A 18 0.46 16.03 6.29
CA GLY A 18 -0.98 16.32 6.34
C GLY A 18 -1.77 15.88 7.56
N GLY A 19 -2.15 16.84 8.40
CA GLY A 19 -3.26 16.66 9.33
C GLY A 19 -4.53 16.24 8.60
N ASP A 20 -5.08 15.11 9.02
CA ASP A 20 -6.45 14.69 8.76
C ASP A 20 -7.41 15.61 9.54
N ASP A 21 -7.54 16.86 9.07
CA ASP A 21 -8.58 17.78 9.56
C ASP A 21 -9.36 18.34 8.38
N GLU A 22 -10.32 17.56 7.90
CA GLU A 22 -11.53 18.09 7.26
C GLU A 22 -12.73 17.29 7.74
N SER A 23 -13.42 17.87 8.74
CA SER A 23 -14.74 17.50 9.25
C SER A 23 -15.84 17.63 8.18
N GLY A 24 -15.71 16.89 7.08
CA GLY A 24 -16.74 16.69 6.07
C GLY A 24 -17.21 15.24 6.15
N SER A 25 -18.44 15.01 6.63
CA SER A 25 -19.04 13.68 6.80
C SER A 25 -18.81 12.80 5.56
N GLU A 26 -17.94 11.81 5.70
CA GLU A 26 -17.63 10.86 4.64
C GLU A 26 -18.87 10.02 4.33
N ARG A 27 -19.15 9.81 3.03
CA ARG A 27 -20.30 9.02 2.60
C ARG A 27 -19.87 7.62 2.24
N ARG A 28 -20.43 6.64 2.95
CA ARG A 28 -20.30 5.21 2.69
C ARG A 28 -21.50 4.72 1.88
N ARG A 29 -21.26 4.01 0.78
CA ARG A 29 -22.30 3.35 0.02
C ARG A 29 -21.87 1.96 -0.44
N THR A 30 -22.84 1.07 -0.59
CA THR A 30 -22.63 -0.24 -1.21
C THR A 30 -22.78 -0.11 -2.72
N VAL A 31 -21.79 -0.57 -3.48
CA VAL A 31 -21.78 -0.55 -4.95
C VAL A 31 -21.47 -1.94 -5.49
N ASN A 32 -21.93 -2.24 -6.69
CA ASN A 32 -21.49 -3.44 -7.40
C ASN A 32 -20.27 -3.11 -8.27
N GLY A 33 -19.54 -4.13 -8.72
CA GLY A 33 -18.38 -3.98 -9.60
C GLY A 33 -18.65 -3.17 -10.86
N ASP A 34 -19.90 -3.15 -11.34
CA ASP A 34 -20.27 -2.49 -12.59
C ASP A 34 -20.66 -1.02 -12.41
N ASP A 35 -20.58 -0.48 -11.19
CA ASP A 35 -20.72 0.93 -10.86
C ASP A 35 -19.68 1.79 -11.61
N ASP A 36 -20.08 2.97 -12.07
CA ASP A 36 -19.22 3.81 -12.92
C ASP A 36 -17.96 4.28 -12.18
N ASP A 37 -18.03 4.50 -10.85
CA ASP A 37 -16.85 4.84 -10.05
C ASP A 37 -15.86 3.67 -10.02
N LEU A 38 -16.34 2.43 -9.89
CA LEU A 38 -15.49 1.25 -9.94
C LEU A 38 -14.92 1.01 -11.35
N ARG A 39 -15.69 1.28 -12.42
CA ARG A 39 -15.16 1.23 -13.80
C ARG A 39 -14.02 2.23 -14.01
N ALA A 40 -14.15 3.44 -13.48
CA ALA A 40 -13.09 4.44 -13.52
C ALA A 40 -11.85 3.95 -12.74
N LEU A 41 -12.05 3.44 -11.53
CA LEU A 41 -10.95 2.90 -10.71
C LEU A 41 -10.28 1.67 -11.34
N ARG A 42 -11.00 0.81 -12.05
CA ARG A 42 -10.43 -0.29 -12.84
C ARG A 42 -9.46 0.24 -13.90
N THR A 43 -9.86 1.28 -14.62
CA THR A 43 -9.01 1.90 -15.66
C THR A 43 -7.72 2.46 -15.04
N VAL A 44 -7.84 3.11 -13.88
CA VAL A 44 -6.70 3.64 -13.12
C VAL A 44 -5.78 2.52 -12.60
N ALA A 45 -6.36 1.41 -12.14
CA ALA A 45 -5.60 0.24 -11.69
C ALA A 45 -4.88 -0.45 -12.85
N ASP A 46 -5.55 -0.64 -13.99
CA ASP A 46 -4.93 -1.21 -15.20
C ASP A 46 -3.78 -0.34 -15.71
N TYR A 47 -3.90 0.98 -15.57
CA TYR A 47 -2.82 1.92 -15.89
C TYR A 47 -1.60 1.76 -14.96
N GLN A 48 -1.83 1.63 -13.64
CA GLN A 48 -0.75 1.58 -12.66
C GLN A 48 -0.06 0.21 -12.54
N PHE A 49 -0.86 -0.85 -12.57
CA PHE A 49 -0.43 -2.21 -12.26
C PHE A 49 -0.40 -3.11 -13.50
N GLY A 50 -0.76 -2.58 -14.66
CA GLY A 50 -0.87 -3.33 -15.90
C GLY A 50 -2.25 -3.94 -16.11
N ARG A 51 -2.50 -4.33 -17.36
CA ARG A 51 -3.78 -4.88 -17.81
C ARG A 51 -4.22 -6.05 -16.94
N GLY A 52 -5.49 -6.04 -16.53
CA GLY A 52 -6.10 -7.11 -15.74
C GLY A 52 -6.19 -6.78 -14.26
N ALA A 53 -5.33 -5.88 -13.76
CA ALA A 53 -5.32 -5.46 -12.36
C ALA A 53 -6.64 -4.84 -11.90
N GLY A 54 -7.32 -4.08 -12.78
CA GLY A 54 -8.63 -3.54 -12.47
C GLY A 54 -9.66 -4.65 -12.24
N GLY A 55 -9.67 -5.67 -13.09
CA GLY A 55 -10.53 -6.85 -12.96
C GLY A 55 -10.23 -7.65 -11.69
N ALA A 56 -8.95 -7.84 -11.37
CA ALA A 56 -8.50 -8.52 -10.15
C ALA A 56 -8.94 -7.78 -8.88
N LEU A 57 -8.77 -6.45 -8.84
CA LEU A 57 -9.14 -5.64 -7.68
C LEU A 57 -10.67 -5.51 -7.54
N PHE A 58 -11.36 -5.25 -8.64
CA PHE A 58 -12.79 -4.97 -8.66
C PHE A 58 -13.53 -5.89 -9.65
N PRO A 59 -13.69 -7.19 -9.41
CA PRO A 59 -14.41 -8.07 -10.34
C PRO A 59 -15.87 -7.64 -10.58
N SER A 60 -16.37 -7.85 -11.80
CA SER A 60 -17.78 -7.59 -12.15
C SER A 60 -18.71 -8.50 -11.35
N GLY A 61 -19.87 -7.99 -10.93
CA GLY A 61 -20.83 -8.74 -10.12
C GLY A 61 -20.47 -8.90 -8.63
N ALA A 62 -19.26 -8.52 -8.19
CA ALA A 62 -18.93 -8.45 -6.77
C ALA A 62 -19.49 -7.16 -6.14
N THR A 63 -19.69 -7.18 -4.82
CA THR A 63 -20.19 -6.04 -4.06
C THR A 63 -19.07 -5.43 -3.22
N PHE A 64 -19.00 -4.11 -3.18
CA PHE A 64 -17.98 -3.34 -2.50
C PHE A 64 -18.61 -2.27 -1.64
N GLU A 65 -17.89 -1.90 -0.60
CA GLU A 65 -18.14 -0.65 0.09
C GLU A 65 -17.25 0.43 -0.52
N LEU A 66 -17.89 1.47 -1.03
CA LEU A 66 -17.23 2.66 -1.54
C LEU A 66 -17.40 3.80 -0.55
N ARG A 67 -16.27 4.35 -0.09
CA ARG A 67 -16.23 5.61 0.67
C ARG A 67 -15.89 6.75 -0.27
N THR A 68 -16.65 7.84 -0.17
CA THR A 68 -16.53 9.02 -1.03
C THR A 68 -16.41 10.29 -0.19
N SER A 69 -15.79 11.31 -0.76
CA SER A 69 -15.83 12.66 -0.21
C SER A 69 -17.26 13.24 -0.21
N ALA A 70 -17.43 14.37 0.48
CA ALA A 70 -18.66 15.16 0.41
C ALA A 70 -19.01 15.64 -1.03
N SER A 71 -18.02 15.74 -1.92
CA SER A 71 -18.25 16.04 -3.35
C SER A 71 -18.60 14.82 -4.20
N GLY A 72 -18.57 13.61 -3.62
CA GLY A 72 -18.86 12.35 -4.31
C GLY A 72 -17.65 11.70 -4.97
N ARG A 73 -16.45 12.26 -4.80
CA ARG A 73 -15.22 11.67 -5.33
C ARG A 73 -14.87 10.38 -4.58
N PRO A 74 -14.60 9.26 -5.27
CA PRO A 74 -14.08 8.04 -4.64
C PRO A 74 -12.85 8.32 -3.77
N ARG A 75 -12.79 7.71 -2.59
CA ARG A 75 -11.64 7.81 -1.68
C ARG A 75 -11.10 6.46 -1.30
N GLN A 76 -11.95 5.51 -0.94
CA GLN A 76 -11.51 4.18 -0.52
C GLN A 76 -12.51 3.13 -0.96
N VAL A 77 -11.99 1.95 -1.30
CA VAL A 77 -12.81 0.78 -1.65
C VAL A 77 -12.47 -0.34 -0.69
N TYR A 78 -13.52 -0.93 -0.11
CA TYR A 78 -13.44 -2.02 0.85
C TYR A 78 -14.21 -3.24 0.32
N HIS A 79 -13.78 -4.42 0.75
CA HIS A 79 -14.50 -5.66 0.51
C HIS A 79 -14.33 -6.61 1.69
N GLY A 80 -15.44 -7.04 2.30
CA GLY A 80 -15.40 -7.92 3.47
C GLY A 80 -14.76 -7.27 4.69
N GLY A 81 -14.92 -5.95 4.86
CA GLY A 81 -14.32 -5.17 5.95
C GLY A 81 -12.88 -4.73 5.69
N GLU A 82 -12.15 -5.38 4.78
CA GLU A 82 -10.76 -5.02 4.48
C GLU A 82 -10.66 -3.96 3.37
N ARG A 83 -9.75 -3.00 3.52
CA ARG A 83 -9.45 -2.00 2.50
C ARG A 83 -8.70 -2.63 1.33
N LEU A 84 -9.24 -2.48 0.12
CA LEU A 84 -8.57 -2.87 -1.11
C LEU A 84 -7.64 -1.76 -1.58
N VAL A 85 -8.17 -0.54 -1.71
CA VAL A 85 -7.41 0.62 -2.19
C VAL A 85 -7.84 1.92 -1.51
N SER A 86 -6.95 2.90 -1.51
CA SER A 86 -7.28 4.32 -1.37
C SER A 86 -6.96 5.07 -2.68
N TYR A 87 -7.86 5.94 -3.12
CA TYR A 87 -7.72 6.79 -4.30
C TYR A 87 -7.22 8.19 -3.91
N GLY A 88 -5.96 8.46 -4.25
CA GLY A 88 -5.25 9.69 -3.94
C GLY A 88 -5.70 10.88 -4.79
N THR A 89 -5.51 12.09 -4.27
CA THR A 89 -5.80 13.37 -4.96
C THR A 89 -4.95 13.56 -6.22
N ASP A 90 -3.84 12.85 -6.31
CA ASP A 90 -2.96 12.72 -7.46
C ASP A 90 -3.54 11.83 -8.58
N GLY A 91 -4.71 11.21 -8.36
CA GLY A 91 -5.35 10.31 -9.32
C GLY A 91 -4.73 8.92 -9.36
N LEU A 92 -3.92 8.56 -8.36
CA LEU A 92 -3.32 7.24 -8.23
C LEU A 92 -4.01 6.41 -7.14
N VAL A 93 -3.75 5.10 -7.13
CA VAL A 93 -4.28 4.21 -6.10
C VAL A 93 -3.14 3.67 -5.25
N THR A 94 -3.36 3.65 -3.95
CA THR A 94 -2.51 2.97 -2.99
C THR A 94 -3.22 1.72 -2.51
N LEU A 95 -2.47 0.66 -2.25
CA LEU A 95 -3.02 -0.64 -1.86
C LEU A 95 -3.23 -0.70 -0.35
N GLY A 96 -4.31 -1.36 0.04
CA GLY A 96 -4.35 -2.11 1.29
C GLY A 96 -3.82 -3.54 1.07
N VAL A 97 -3.54 -4.26 2.16
CA VAL A 97 -2.99 -5.62 2.08
C VAL A 97 -3.94 -6.56 1.32
N ALA A 98 -5.25 -6.46 1.53
CA ALA A 98 -6.24 -7.23 0.78
C ALA A 98 -6.22 -6.94 -0.73
N GLY A 99 -5.98 -5.69 -1.13
CA GLY A 99 -5.76 -5.33 -2.53
C GLY A 99 -4.50 -5.95 -3.11
N GLY A 100 -3.39 -5.92 -2.35
CA GLY A 100 -2.15 -6.59 -2.71
C GLY A 100 -2.32 -8.10 -2.91
N ARG A 101 -3.07 -8.76 -2.01
CA ARG A 101 -3.41 -10.20 -2.13
C ARG A 101 -4.17 -10.50 -3.42
N ARG A 102 -5.14 -9.67 -3.80
CA ARG A 102 -5.89 -9.85 -5.07
C ARG A 102 -4.99 -9.73 -6.30
N LEU A 103 -4.10 -8.74 -6.32
CA LEU A 103 -3.16 -8.57 -7.43
C LEU A 103 -2.18 -9.75 -7.54
N VAL A 104 -1.76 -10.30 -6.41
CA VAL A 104 -0.83 -11.46 -6.39
C VAL A 104 -1.53 -12.77 -6.73
N ALA A 105 -2.81 -12.92 -6.41
CA ALA A 105 -3.57 -14.13 -6.72
C ALA A 105 -3.97 -14.26 -8.21
N ASP A 106 -3.95 -13.16 -8.95
CA ASP A 106 -4.28 -13.14 -10.37
C ASP A 106 -3.00 -13.32 -11.23
N ASP A 107 -2.93 -14.44 -11.94
CA ASP A 107 -1.78 -14.78 -12.80
C ASP A 107 -1.71 -13.92 -14.07
N ASP A 108 -2.83 -13.36 -14.52
CA ASP A 108 -2.88 -12.45 -15.67
C ASP A 108 -2.48 -11.01 -15.27
N ALA A 109 -2.52 -10.69 -13.97
CA ALA A 109 -2.12 -9.38 -13.46
C ALA A 109 -0.59 -9.27 -13.31
N SER A 110 -0.02 -8.23 -13.93
CA SER A 110 1.40 -7.87 -13.77
C SER A 110 1.68 -7.18 -12.42
N ALA A 111 1.35 -7.84 -11.32
CA ALA A 111 1.48 -7.28 -9.98
C ALA A 111 2.91 -6.77 -9.72
N PRO A 112 3.07 -5.59 -9.08
CA PRO A 112 4.37 -5.01 -8.75
C PRO A 112 5.02 -5.72 -7.55
N ARG A 113 5.34 -7.01 -7.71
CA ARG A 113 5.83 -7.89 -6.65
C ARG A 113 7.30 -7.61 -6.31
N VAL A 114 7.61 -7.58 -5.02
CA VAL A 114 8.96 -7.59 -4.45
C VAL A 114 9.04 -8.74 -3.46
N VAL A 115 9.78 -9.79 -3.82
CA VAL A 115 9.96 -10.98 -2.99
C VAL A 115 11.16 -10.77 -2.06
N VAL A 116 10.94 -10.95 -0.76
CA VAL A 116 11.98 -10.87 0.27
C VAL A 116 12.21 -12.23 0.92
N GLY A 117 13.36 -12.42 1.54
CA GLY A 117 13.64 -13.62 2.33
C GLY A 117 12.74 -13.71 3.57
N ALA A 118 12.48 -14.93 4.03
CA ALA A 118 11.66 -15.22 5.22
C ALA A 118 12.12 -14.49 6.49
N GLU A 119 13.42 -14.14 6.57
CA GLU A 119 13.97 -13.33 7.66
C GLU A 119 13.36 -11.92 7.77
N SER A 120 12.73 -11.42 6.71
CA SER A 120 12.06 -10.12 6.69
C SER A 120 10.57 -10.18 7.06
N ASP A 121 9.95 -11.36 7.01
CA ASP A 121 8.50 -11.55 7.18
C ASP A 121 7.95 -10.90 8.46
N PRO A 122 8.42 -11.24 9.68
CA PRO A 122 7.82 -10.72 10.92
C PRO A 122 7.87 -9.19 10.97
N TYR A 123 8.98 -8.60 10.54
CA TYR A 123 9.17 -7.15 10.56
C TYR A 123 8.28 -6.44 9.55
N VAL A 124 8.17 -6.96 8.33
CA VAL A 124 7.34 -6.34 7.29
C VAL A 124 5.86 -6.45 7.65
N ARG A 125 5.44 -7.55 8.29
CA ARG A 125 4.07 -7.69 8.80
C ARG A 125 3.72 -6.68 9.88
N GLU A 126 4.68 -6.28 10.70
CA GLU A 126 4.57 -5.21 11.70
C GLU A 126 4.74 -3.79 11.08
N GLY A 127 4.75 -3.68 9.75
CA GLY A 127 4.84 -2.39 9.05
C GLY A 127 6.27 -1.85 8.88
N CYS A 128 7.30 -2.60 9.27
CA CYS A 128 8.68 -2.16 9.03
C CYS A 128 9.04 -2.20 7.55
N ASN A 129 9.97 -1.33 7.15
CA ASN A 129 10.44 -1.24 5.77
C ASN A 129 11.19 -2.51 5.32
N ALA A 130 11.01 -2.89 4.05
CA ALA A 130 11.78 -3.97 3.43
C ALA A 130 13.10 -3.42 2.86
N PHE A 131 14.22 -4.03 3.25
CA PHE A 131 15.57 -3.63 2.87
C PHE A 131 16.09 -4.37 1.64
N ALA A 132 16.89 -3.69 0.81
CA ALA A 132 17.41 -4.22 -0.46
C ALA A 132 18.20 -5.53 -0.29
N LYS A 133 19.03 -5.64 0.76
CA LYS A 133 19.83 -6.85 1.03
C LYS A 133 19.01 -8.13 1.23
N PHE A 134 17.72 -8.01 1.53
CA PHE A 134 16.83 -9.15 1.72
C PHE A 134 15.95 -9.44 0.51
N VAL A 135 15.98 -8.60 -0.53
CA VAL A 135 15.23 -8.82 -1.76
C VAL A 135 15.82 -10.00 -2.52
N ARG A 136 14.97 -10.97 -2.84
CA ARG A 136 15.32 -12.17 -3.62
C ARG A 136 14.90 -12.01 -5.07
N GLU A 137 13.70 -11.47 -5.30
CA GLU A 137 13.16 -11.24 -6.63
C GLU A 137 12.34 -9.95 -6.68
N VAL A 138 12.19 -9.37 -7.87
CA VAL A 138 11.39 -8.17 -8.08
C VAL A 138 10.89 -8.17 -9.51
N ALA A 139 9.63 -7.78 -9.72
CA ALA A 139 9.06 -7.64 -11.06
C ALA A 139 9.73 -6.52 -11.84
N ASP A 140 10.08 -6.76 -13.11
CA ASP A 140 10.81 -5.79 -13.96
C ASP A 140 10.01 -4.50 -14.24
N GLY A 141 8.68 -4.56 -14.08
CA GLY A 141 7.78 -3.41 -14.19
C GLY A 141 7.89 -2.41 -13.05
N VAL A 142 8.47 -2.78 -11.90
CA VAL A 142 8.55 -1.91 -10.71
C VAL A 142 9.39 -0.65 -11.00
N ARG A 143 8.92 0.49 -10.50
CA ARG A 143 9.58 1.81 -10.65
C ARG A 143 9.67 2.47 -9.28
N PRO A 144 10.76 3.21 -8.97
CA PRO A 144 10.81 4.07 -7.81
C PRO A 144 9.60 5.00 -7.81
N GLY A 145 8.94 5.13 -6.66
CA GLY A 145 7.71 5.90 -6.53
C GLY A 145 6.43 5.12 -6.76
N ALA A 146 6.49 3.98 -7.46
CA ALA A 146 5.32 3.15 -7.70
C ALA A 146 4.97 2.34 -6.46
N GLU A 147 3.70 1.99 -6.38
CA GLU A 147 3.19 1.07 -5.36
C GLU A 147 3.73 -0.36 -5.61
N ALA A 148 4.01 -1.09 -4.53
CA ALA A 148 4.62 -2.41 -4.53
C ALA A 148 3.96 -3.33 -3.51
N VAL A 149 3.93 -4.63 -3.83
CA VAL A 149 3.46 -5.69 -2.94
C VAL A 149 4.65 -6.50 -2.48
N VAL A 150 4.88 -6.57 -1.16
CA VAL A 150 5.96 -7.34 -0.56
C VAL A 150 5.47 -8.75 -0.28
N VAL A 151 6.23 -9.74 -0.76
CA VAL A 151 5.90 -11.17 -0.65
C VAL A 151 7.05 -11.89 0.05
N ALA A 152 6.74 -12.76 0.99
CA ALA A 152 7.67 -13.72 1.57
C ALA A 152 6.97 -15.08 1.64
N ASP A 153 7.67 -16.16 1.30
CA ASP A 153 7.14 -17.53 1.27
C ASP A 153 5.76 -17.63 0.59
N ASP A 154 5.65 -17.03 -0.60
CA ASP A 154 4.42 -16.96 -1.43
C ASP A 154 3.21 -16.26 -0.77
N ALA A 155 3.39 -15.62 0.38
CA ALA A 155 2.36 -14.84 1.07
C ALA A 155 2.62 -13.34 0.97
N VAL A 156 1.56 -12.54 0.80
CA VAL A 156 1.65 -11.08 0.93
C VAL A 156 1.87 -10.71 2.38
N VAL A 157 2.99 -10.06 2.66
CA VAL A 157 3.42 -9.65 4.01
C VAL A 157 3.29 -8.14 4.23
N GLY A 158 3.17 -7.37 3.15
CA GLY A 158 2.93 -5.93 3.24
C GLY A 158 2.76 -5.27 1.88
N VAL A 159 2.36 -4.01 1.90
CA VAL A 159 2.23 -3.15 0.72
C VAL A 159 2.84 -1.79 1.01
N GLY A 160 3.36 -1.13 -0.02
CA GLY A 160 4.01 0.17 0.16
C GLY A 160 4.54 0.75 -1.13
N ARG A 161 5.56 1.60 -1.01
CA ARG A 161 6.15 2.34 -2.13
C ARG A 161 7.54 1.81 -2.44
N ALA A 162 7.79 1.46 -3.69
CA ALA A 162 9.12 1.11 -4.16
C ALA A 162 10.06 2.33 -4.07
N MET A 163 11.21 2.15 -3.44
CA MET A 163 12.23 3.18 -3.25
C MET A 163 13.38 3.05 -4.26
N LEU A 164 13.56 1.85 -4.82
CA LEU A 164 14.64 1.50 -5.74
C LEU A 164 14.11 0.94 -7.06
N ARG A 165 14.94 0.98 -8.11
CA ARG A 165 14.68 0.27 -9.37
C ARG A 165 14.96 -1.22 -9.18
N PRO A 166 14.36 -2.13 -9.99
CA PRO A 166 14.60 -3.58 -9.90
C PRO A 166 16.08 -3.97 -9.87
N ALA A 167 16.90 -3.39 -10.76
CA ALA A 167 18.33 -3.68 -10.81
C ALA A 167 19.07 -3.29 -9.51
N ALA A 168 18.67 -2.18 -8.87
CA ALA A 168 19.27 -1.76 -7.61
C ALA A 168 18.80 -2.62 -6.44
N MET A 169 17.51 -2.98 -6.39
CA MET A 169 16.99 -3.90 -5.37
C MET A 169 17.72 -5.25 -5.38
N ARG A 170 18.08 -5.76 -6.57
CA ARG A 170 18.83 -7.02 -6.73
C ARG A 170 20.33 -6.91 -6.37
N ALA A 171 20.91 -5.71 -6.47
CA ALA A 171 22.35 -5.52 -6.37
C ALA A 171 22.82 -4.92 -5.04
N PHE A 172 21.96 -4.20 -4.33
CA PHE A 172 22.37 -3.42 -3.16
C PHE A 172 22.31 -4.26 -1.87
N GLU A 173 23.37 -4.17 -1.07
CA GLU A 173 23.45 -4.77 0.27
C GLU A 173 22.98 -3.81 1.38
N THR A 174 22.55 -2.60 1.03
CA THR A 174 22.06 -1.58 1.97
C THR A 174 20.93 -0.77 1.34
N GLY A 175 20.19 -0.01 2.17
CA GLY A 175 19.11 0.85 1.73
C GLY A 175 17.73 0.18 1.72
N VAL A 176 16.69 1.01 1.77
CA VAL A 176 15.29 0.58 1.74
C VAL A 176 14.90 0.25 0.30
N ALA A 177 14.35 -0.93 0.06
CA ALA A 177 13.79 -1.32 -1.23
C ALA A 177 12.32 -0.90 -1.34
N VAL A 178 11.55 -1.12 -0.27
CA VAL A 178 10.14 -0.72 -0.19
C VAL A 178 9.90 -0.01 1.14
N GLY A 179 9.40 1.23 1.05
CA GLY A 179 8.83 1.95 2.18
C GLY A 179 7.44 1.38 2.46
N VAL A 180 7.32 0.52 3.47
CA VAL A 180 6.08 -0.19 3.78
C VAL A 180 5.07 0.79 4.36
N ARG A 181 3.83 0.74 3.87
CA ARG A 181 2.73 1.57 4.35
C ARG A 181 1.78 0.79 5.26
N HIS A 182 1.51 -0.46 4.92
CA HIS A 182 0.72 -1.38 5.74
C HIS A 182 1.36 -2.77 5.69
N GLY A 183 1.61 -3.33 6.86
CA GLY A 183 1.99 -4.72 7.04
C GLY A 183 0.76 -5.62 7.12
N ALA A 184 0.92 -6.90 6.82
CA ALA A 184 -0.18 -7.86 6.89
C ALA A 184 -0.61 -8.21 8.33
N GLY A 185 0.18 -7.83 9.34
CA GLY A 185 -0.20 -7.94 10.76
C GLY A 185 -1.11 -6.79 11.23
N ASP A 186 -1.07 -5.63 10.58
CA ASP A 186 -1.89 -4.46 10.94
C ASP A 186 -3.40 -4.73 10.79
N ALA A 187 -3.78 -5.68 9.92
CA ALA A 187 -5.18 -6.06 9.71
C ALA A 187 -5.85 -6.69 10.94
N GLU A 188 -5.07 -7.27 11.87
CA GLU A 188 -5.59 -7.81 13.13
C GLU A 188 -5.91 -6.68 14.12
N ALA A 189 -5.17 -5.57 14.10
CA ALA A 189 -5.39 -4.43 14.99
C ALA A 189 -6.63 -3.59 14.63
N GLU A 190 -6.95 -3.46 13.33
CA GLU A 190 -8.16 -2.74 12.88
C GLU A 190 -9.45 -3.51 13.19
N ALA A 191 -9.41 -4.85 13.16
CA ALA A 191 -10.57 -5.71 13.48
C ALA A 191 -10.87 -5.75 15.00
N GLU A 192 -9.84 -5.70 15.85
CA GLU A 192 -10.01 -5.63 17.30
C GLU A 192 -10.58 -4.27 17.73
N ALA A 193 -10.17 -3.17 17.09
CA ALA A 193 -10.68 -1.83 17.38
C ALA A 193 -12.17 -1.62 17.02
N GLU A 194 -12.69 -2.30 15.99
CA GLU A 194 -14.13 -2.25 15.64
C GLU A 194 -15.01 -3.13 16.56
N THR A 195 -14.43 -4.05 17.33
CA THR A 195 -15.19 -4.93 18.24
C THR A 195 -15.36 -4.31 19.64
N GLU A 196 -14.59 -3.28 19.97
CA GLU A 196 -14.65 -2.55 21.24
C GLU A 196 -15.43 -1.21 21.17
N ALA A 197 -15.97 -0.85 20.00
CA ALA A 197 -16.77 0.37 19.76
C ALA A 197 -18.28 0.09 19.64
#